data_AF-A0A542N3T5-F1
#
_entry.id   AF-A0A542N3T5-F1
#
_cell.length_a   1.000
_cell.length_b   1.000
_cell.length_c   1.000
_cell.angle_alpha   90.00
_cell.angle_beta   90.00
_cell.angle_gamma   90.00
#
_symmetry.space_group_name_H-M   'P 1'
#
loop_
_entity.id
_entity.type
_entity.pdbx_description
1 polymer ?
#
loop_
_entity_poly.entity_id
_entity_poly.type
_entity_poly.pdbx_seq_one_letter_code
_entity_poly.pdbx_strand_id
1 'polypeptide(L)'
;MRAARSHPSGFAVRWARVPEGMPRRDVAWGMIAELAGDPPALRVRNPCPRCGGPHGEIVLEGTDLRGSVAYAGRIAVAAVTPAAGTLGFGIDAEARLDPVRDRAGWDGVPVPGRRGTVREWTRIEAALKADGRGLAVDPGRVVVRERPDGTWSATLPGRRGPAEGWDVLATSDLVVSAAILRQ
;
A
#
# COMPACT_ATOMS: atom_id res chain seq x y z
N MET A 1 18.86 5.22 6.17
CA MET A 1 18.16 5.37 7.46
C MET A 1 16.81 4.66 7.35
N ARG A 2 16.47 3.76 8.29
CA ARG A 2 15.17 3.07 8.30
C ARG A 2 14.24 3.82 9.26
N ALA A 3 13.19 4.48 8.77
CA ALA A 3 12.26 5.23 9.61
C ALA A 3 10.98 4.42 9.82
N ALA A 4 10.58 4.19 11.08
CA ALA A 4 9.32 3.55 11.44
C ALA A 4 8.40 4.59 12.11
N ARG A 5 7.10 4.54 11.81
CA ARG A 5 6.09 5.41 12.42
C ARG A 5 4.84 4.62 12.73
N SER A 6 4.39 4.66 13.98
CA SER A 6 3.03 4.29 14.36
C SER A 6 2.09 5.41 13.92
N HIS A 7 1.02 5.06 13.21
CA HIS A 7 -0.01 5.98 12.76
C HIS A 7 -1.18 5.99 13.76
N PRO A 8 -1.81 7.14 14.05
CA PRO A 8 -2.96 7.22 14.97
C PRO A 8 -4.11 6.26 14.63
N SER A 9 -4.19 5.81 13.38
CA SER A 9 -5.21 4.88 12.86
C SER A 9 -4.93 3.40 13.18
N GLY A 10 -3.83 3.10 13.88
CA GLY A 10 -3.50 1.74 14.34
C GLY A 10 -2.69 0.89 13.34
N PHE A 11 -1.98 1.50 12.39
CA PHE A 11 -0.99 0.80 11.56
C PHE A 11 0.40 1.38 11.79
N ALA A 12 1.44 0.58 11.56
CA ALA A 12 2.82 1.02 11.59
C ALA A 12 3.43 0.88 10.18
N VAL A 13 4.22 1.86 9.78
CA VAL A 13 4.84 1.92 8.44
C VAL A 13 6.33 2.15 8.58
N ARG A 14 7.10 1.49 7.71
CA ARG A 14 8.55 1.62 7.59
C ARG A 14 8.96 1.75 6.13
N TRP A 15 9.99 2.53 5.87
CA TRP A 15 10.62 2.58 4.55
C TRP A 15 12.14 2.60 4.64
N ALA A 16 12.77 2.10 3.58
CA ALA A 16 14.21 2.02 3.47
C ALA A 16 14.66 2.05 2.00
N ARG A 17 15.83 2.65 1.75
CA ARG A 17 16.51 2.48 0.47
C ARG A 17 16.99 1.03 0.32
N VAL A 18 16.71 0.44 -0.82
CA VAL A 18 17.14 -0.90 -1.23
C VAL A 18 18.64 -0.84 -1.57
N PRO A 19 19.50 -1.55 -0.82
CA PRO A 19 20.93 -1.66 -1.12
C PRO A 19 21.18 -2.21 -2.52
N GLU A 20 22.36 -1.93 -3.07
CA GLU A 20 22.71 -2.44 -4.39
C GLU A 20 22.86 -3.96 -4.35
N GLY A 21 22.41 -4.64 -5.41
CA GLY A 21 22.43 -6.11 -5.49
C GLY A 21 21.43 -6.83 -4.57
N MET A 22 20.68 -6.12 -3.71
CA MET A 22 19.70 -6.74 -2.82
C MET A 22 18.30 -6.77 -3.45
N PRO A 23 17.57 -7.89 -3.41
CA PRO A 23 16.18 -7.93 -3.82
C PRO A 23 15.34 -6.99 -2.96
N ARG A 24 14.57 -6.09 -3.60
CA ARG A 24 13.66 -5.15 -2.89
C ARG A 24 12.70 -5.87 -1.95
N ARG A 25 12.31 -7.09 -2.30
CA ARG A 25 11.44 -7.97 -1.51
C ARG A 25 12.06 -8.31 -0.15
N ASP A 26 13.32 -8.69 -0.13
CA ASP A 26 14.01 -9.11 1.10
C ASP A 26 14.13 -7.93 2.07
N VAL A 27 14.37 -6.73 1.55
CA VAL A 27 14.35 -5.49 2.33
C VAL A 27 12.98 -5.24 2.93
N ALA A 28 11.91 -5.34 2.13
CA ALA A 28 10.55 -5.11 2.59
C ALA A 28 10.10 -6.16 3.63
N TRP A 29 10.44 -7.43 3.41
CA TRP A 29 10.11 -8.52 4.33
C TRP A 29 10.88 -8.42 5.65
N GLY A 30 12.15 -8.01 5.62
CA GLY A 30 12.88 -7.66 6.83
C GLY A 30 12.22 -6.53 7.62
N MET A 31 11.71 -5.50 6.95
CA MET A 31 10.95 -4.44 7.62
C MET A 31 9.60 -4.92 8.19
N ILE A 32 8.92 -5.85 7.52
CA ILE A 32 7.71 -6.49 8.06
C ILE A 32 8.04 -7.24 9.36
N ALA A 33 9.14 -8.01 9.37
CA ALA A 33 9.56 -8.76 10.55
C ALA A 33 9.89 -7.83 11.73
N GLU A 34 10.68 -6.78 11.47
CA GLU A 34 11.00 -5.75 12.46
C GLU A 34 9.72 -5.07 13.02
N LEU A 35 8.77 -4.71 12.14
CA LEU A 35 7.50 -4.09 12.53
C LEU A 35 6.60 -5.04 13.34
N ALA A 36 6.72 -6.35 13.12
CA ALA A 36 6.00 -7.38 13.86
C ALA A 36 6.69 -7.76 15.19
N GLY A 37 7.86 -7.21 15.49
CA GLY A 37 8.66 -7.55 16.67
C GLY A 37 9.45 -8.85 16.54
N ASP A 38 9.76 -9.26 15.30
CA ASP A 38 10.54 -10.47 14.96
C ASP A 38 10.10 -11.76 15.68
N PRO A 39 8.80 -12.12 15.68
CA PRO A 39 8.37 -13.33 16.37
C PRO A 39 8.96 -14.58 15.67
N PRO A 40 9.49 -15.57 16.39
CA PRO A 40 10.11 -16.77 15.79
C PRO A 40 9.20 -17.55 14.84
N ALA A 41 7.88 -17.48 15.08
CA ALA A 41 6.86 -18.13 14.28
C ALA A 41 6.50 -17.36 13.00
N LEU A 42 6.97 -16.12 12.82
CA LEU A 42 6.61 -15.30 11.67
C LEU A 42 7.02 -15.96 10.36
N ARG A 43 6.05 -16.12 9.46
CA ARG A 43 6.32 -16.47 8.06
C ARG A 43 5.66 -15.45 7.16
N VAL A 44 6.44 -14.87 6.25
CA VAL A 44 5.95 -13.95 5.23
C VAL A 44 5.86 -14.72 3.92
N ARG A 45 4.67 -14.78 3.34
CA ARG A 45 4.43 -15.42 2.03
C ARG A 45 3.65 -14.48 1.14
N ASN A 46 3.64 -14.74 -0.16
CA ASN A 46 2.79 -14.00 -1.09
C ASN A 46 2.27 -14.87 -2.25
N PRO A 47 1.55 -15.98 -1.97
CA PRO A 47 1.07 -16.88 -3.00
C PRO A 47 -0.02 -16.19 -3.84
N CYS A 48 0.10 -16.27 -5.15
CA CYS A 48 -0.94 -15.79 -6.05
C CYS A 48 -2.14 -16.75 -5.99
N PRO A 49 -3.37 -16.29 -5.71
CA PRO A 49 -4.54 -17.17 -5.67
C PRO A 49 -4.89 -17.78 -7.03
N ARG A 50 -4.33 -17.25 -8.14
CA ARG A 50 -4.59 -17.73 -9.50
C ARG A 50 -3.62 -18.80 -9.97
N CYS A 51 -2.32 -18.64 -9.71
CA CYS A 51 -1.27 -19.52 -10.25
C CYS A 51 -0.35 -20.11 -9.18
N GLY A 52 -0.50 -19.74 -7.91
CA GLY A 52 0.38 -20.17 -6.81
C GLY A 52 1.75 -19.48 -6.75
N GLY A 53 2.14 -18.72 -7.77
CA GLY A 53 3.44 -18.03 -7.82
C GLY A 53 3.62 -16.93 -6.78
N PRO A 54 4.86 -16.47 -6.51
CA PRO A 54 5.17 -15.57 -5.40
C PRO A 54 4.95 -14.11 -5.78
N HIS A 55 3.73 -13.77 -6.18
CA HIS A 55 3.33 -12.42 -6.62
C HIS A 55 1.87 -12.09 -6.24
N GLY A 56 1.31 -12.79 -5.25
CA GLY A 56 0.03 -12.43 -4.64
C GLY A 56 0.17 -11.34 -3.57
N GLU A 57 -0.94 -11.12 -2.86
CA GLU A 57 -0.95 -10.34 -1.62
C GLU A 57 -0.05 -10.98 -0.56
N ILE A 58 0.53 -10.16 0.32
CA ILE A 58 1.32 -10.68 1.42
C ILE A 58 0.41 -11.32 2.47
N VAL A 59 0.80 -12.51 2.91
CA VAL A 59 0.20 -13.25 4.01
C VAL A 59 1.25 -13.33 5.12
N LEU A 60 0.87 -12.91 6.33
CA LEU A 60 1.67 -13.05 7.54
C LEU A 60 1.07 -14.19 8.36
N GLU A 61 1.89 -15.18 8.70
CA GLU A 61 1.52 -16.30 9.57
C GLU A 61 2.32 -16.23 10.87
N GLY A 62 1.75 -16.76 11.96
CA GLY A 62 2.41 -16.74 13.28
C GLY A 62 2.38 -15.37 13.96
N THR A 63 1.45 -14.49 13.56
CA THR A 63 1.22 -13.16 14.14
C THR A 63 -0.23 -12.73 13.94
N ASP A 64 -0.73 -11.83 14.78
CA ASP A 64 -2.08 -11.24 14.67
C ASP A 64 -2.07 -9.94 13.83
N LEU A 65 -1.18 -9.86 12.85
CA LEU A 65 -0.98 -8.70 11.99
C LEU A 65 -1.30 -9.02 10.53
N ARG A 66 -1.76 -8.01 9.80
CA ARG A 66 -1.76 -7.98 8.33
C ARG A 66 -0.63 -7.08 7.85
N GLY A 67 -0.09 -7.37 6.67
CA GLY A 67 1.02 -6.62 6.08
C GLY A 67 0.76 -6.22 4.64
N SER A 68 1.32 -5.07 4.23
CA SER A 68 1.34 -4.64 2.83
C SER A 68 2.69 -4.01 2.50
N VAL A 69 3.11 -4.10 1.23
CA VAL A 69 4.35 -3.49 0.74
C VAL A 69 4.13 -2.70 -0.55
N ALA A 70 4.99 -1.72 -0.76
CA ALA A 70 5.07 -0.93 -1.99
C ALA A 70 6.51 -0.59 -2.33
N TYR A 71 6.77 -0.22 -3.59
CA TYR A 71 8.10 0.09 -4.07
C TYR A 71 8.07 1.33 -4.95
N ALA A 72 8.87 2.33 -4.60
CA ALA A 72 9.06 3.55 -5.37
C ALA A 72 10.53 3.65 -5.77
N GLY A 73 10.86 3.26 -7.01
CA GLY A 73 12.25 3.16 -7.47
C GLY A 73 13.09 2.23 -6.58
N ARG A 74 14.17 2.77 -5.98
CA ARG A 74 15.04 2.05 -5.02
C ARG A 74 14.58 2.20 -3.56
N ILE A 75 13.35 2.63 -3.30
CA ILE A 75 12.78 2.65 -1.94
C ILE A 75 11.78 1.51 -1.81
N ALA A 76 11.94 0.71 -0.74
CA ALA A 76 10.92 -0.22 -0.28
C ALA A 76 10.12 0.43 0.85
N VAL A 77 8.81 0.19 0.85
CA VAL A 77 7.89 0.60 1.91
C VAL A 77 7.15 -0.64 2.39
N ALA A 78 7.07 -0.84 3.70
CA ALA A 78 6.36 -1.93 4.34
C ALA A 78 5.48 -1.37 5.46
N ALA A 79 4.31 -1.94 5.65
CA ALA A 79 3.44 -1.57 6.75
C ALA A 79 2.74 -2.80 7.34
N VAL A 80 2.36 -2.69 8.61
CA VAL A 80 1.57 -3.69 9.33
C VAL A 80 0.42 -3.03 10.08
N THR A 81 -0.66 -3.78 10.31
CA THR A 81 -1.81 -3.36 11.13
C THR A 81 -2.39 -4.58 11.86
N PRO A 82 -3.06 -4.42 13.02
CA PRO A 82 -3.78 -5.51 13.66
C PRO A 82 -4.78 -6.19 12.72
N ALA A 83 -4.79 -7.53 12.74
CA ALA A 83 -5.73 -8.33 11.95
C ALA A 83 -7.16 -8.24 12.51
N ALA A 84 -7.30 -8.11 13.81
CA ALA A 84 -8.59 -7.95 14.48
C ALA A 84 -9.34 -6.71 13.95
N GLY A 85 -10.57 -6.91 13.46
CA GLY A 85 -11.39 -5.84 12.88
C GLY A 85 -10.95 -5.34 11.49
N THR A 86 -9.89 -5.92 10.92
CA THR A 86 -9.36 -5.55 9.59
C THR A 86 -9.71 -6.63 8.58
N LEU A 87 -10.62 -6.32 7.65
CA LEU A 87 -10.95 -7.18 6.51
C LEU A 87 -9.85 -7.18 5.44
N GLY A 88 -9.19 -6.03 5.25
CA GLY A 88 -8.13 -5.89 4.25
C GLY A 88 -7.27 -4.65 4.48
N PHE A 89 -6.02 -4.70 4.05
CA PHE A 89 -5.03 -3.65 4.29
C PHE A 89 -4.12 -3.47 3.07
N GLY A 90 -3.90 -2.23 2.67
CA GLY A 90 -3.08 -1.90 1.52
C GLY A 90 -2.25 -0.65 1.75
N ILE A 91 -1.01 -0.67 1.26
CA ILE A 91 -0.14 0.52 1.15
C ILE A 91 0.35 0.64 -0.28
N ASP A 92 0.38 1.86 -0.79
CA ASP A 92 1.04 2.18 -2.04
C ASP A 92 1.97 3.39 -1.90
N ALA A 93 3.00 3.41 -2.73
CA ALA A 93 4.06 4.40 -2.66
C ALA A 93 4.62 4.66 -4.06
N GLU A 94 4.73 5.93 -4.40
CA GLU A 94 5.28 6.40 -5.67
C GLU A 94 6.28 7.53 -5.41
N ALA A 95 7.23 7.70 -6.33
CA ALA A 95 8.10 8.87 -6.31
C ALA A 95 7.25 10.13 -6.54
N ARG A 96 7.46 11.18 -5.76
CA ARG A 96 6.75 12.46 -5.95
C ARG A 96 7.07 13.08 -7.30
N LEU A 97 8.28 12.85 -7.80
CA LEU A 97 8.73 13.25 -9.12
C LEU A 97 9.18 12.00 -9.87
N ASP A 98 8.52 11.70 -10.98
CA ASP A 98 8.88 10.65 -11.92
C ASP A 98 9.01 11.29 -13.29
N PRO A 99 10.23 11.58 -13.78
CA PRO A 99 10.43 12.30 -15.04
C PRO A 99 9.78 11.64 -16.26
N VAL A 100 9.52 10.32 -16.23
CA VAL A 100 8.88 9.60 -17.31
C VAL A 100 7.36 9.74 -17.22
N ARG A 101 6.77 9.46 -16.04
CA ARG A 101 5.32 9.60 -15.84
C ARG A 101 4.85 11.06 -15.86
N ASP A 102 5.64 11.97 -15.30
CA ASP A 102 5.34 13.40 -15.30
C ASP A 102 5.39 13.99 -16.71
N ARG A 103 6.29 13.48 -17.57
CA ARG A 103 6.32 13.80 -19.01
C ARG A 103 5.11 13.26 -19.75
N ALA A 104 4.62 12.08 -19.36
CA ALA A 104 3.37 11.51 -19.88
C ALA A 104 2.12 12.21 -19.32
N GLY A 105 2.28 13.11 -18.34
CA GLY A 105 1.28 14.07 -17.91
C GLY A 105 0.17 13.55 -17.00
N TRP A 106 0.16 12.27 -16.60
CA TRP A 106 -0.97 11.69 -15.85
C TRP A 106 -2.34 11.87 -16.55
N ASP A 107 -2.34 12.22 -17.84
CA ASP A 107 -3.54 12.48 -18.62
C ASP A 107 -4.19 11.13 -18.97
N GLY A 108 -5.45 10.97 -18.61
CA GLY A 108 -6.17 9.71 -18.80
C GLY A 108 -5.95 8.66 -17.71
N VAL A 109 -5.22 8.99 -16.63
CA VAL A 109 -4.96 8.09 -15.50
C VAL A 109 -5.60 8.64 -14.22
N PRO A 110 -6.37 7.86 -13.46
CA PRO A 110 -6.84 6.50 -13.77
C PRO A 110 -8.02 6.49 -14.77
N VAL A 111 -8.60 7.66 -15.08
CA VAL A 111 -9.80 7.78 -15.93
C VAL A 111 -9.46 8.48 -17.25
N PRO A 112 -9.79 7.88 -18.41
CA PRO A 112 -9.61 8.52 -19.72
C PRO A 112 -10.21 9.93 -19.80
N GLY A 113 -9.47 10.87 -20.39
CA GLY A 113 -9.93 12.25 -20.58
C GLY A 113 -9.86 13.14 -19.33
N ARG A 114 -9.36 12.63 -18.20
CA ARG A 114 -9.11 13.40 -16.98
C ARG A 114 -7.64 13.30 -16.58
N ARG A 115 -7.04 14.42 -16.23
CA ARG A 115 -5.71 14.46 -15.63
C ARG A 115 -5.79 14.01 -14.17
N GLY A 116 -5.05 12.96 -13.82
CA GLY A 116 -4.88 12.52 -12.44
C GLY A 116 -3.67 13.14 -11.75
N THR A 117 -3.38 12.64 -10.55
CA THR A 117 -2.18 12.99 -9.79
C THR A 117 -1.54 11.74 -9.20
N VAL A 118 -0.24 11.79 -8.89
CA VAL A 118 0.47 10.73 -8.14
C VAL A 118 -0.28 10.37 -6.86
N ARG A 119 -0.77 11.39 -6.13
CA ARG A 119 -1.51 11.19 -4.88
C ARG A 119 -2.82 10.45 -5.09
N GLU A 120 -3.58 10.82 -6.11
CA GLU A 120 -4.81 10.12 -6.42
C GLU A 120 -4.53 8.65 -6.79
N TRP A 121 -3.50 8.42 -7.59
CA TRP A 121 -3.07 7.09 -7.99
C TRP A 121 -2.67 6.22 -6.79
N THR A 122 -1.81 6.73 -5.89
CA THR A 122 -1.40 5.97 -4.69
C THR A 122 -2.58 5.65 -3.78
N ARG A 123 -3.57 6.54 -3.65
CA ARG A 123 -4.78 6.26 -2.87
C ARG A 123 -5.61 5.14 -3.49
N ILE A 124 -5.76 5.14 -4.82
CA ILE A 124 -6.50 4.10 -5.55
C ILE A 124 -5.79 2.75 -5.43
N GLU A 125 -4.49 2.70 -5.66
CA GLU A 125 -3.68 1.48 -5.52
C GLU A 125 -3.70 0.95 -4.08
N ALA A 126 -3.60 1.82 -3.08
CA ALA A 126 -3.73 1.42 -1.68
C ALA A 126 -5.11 0.79 -1.39
N ALA A 127 -6.19 1.38 -1.92
CA ALA A 127 -7.54 0.83 -1.78
C ALA A 127 -7.72 -0.51 -2.51
N LEU A 128 -7.17 -0.65 -3.73
CA LEU A 128 -7.21 -1.90 -4.50
C LEU A 128 -6.41 -3.02 -3.84
N LYS A 129 -5.26 -2.70 -3.24
CA LYS A 129 -4.48 -3.64 -2.42
C LYS A 129 -5.26 -4.07 -1.18
N ALA A 130 -5.87 -3.13 -0.46
CA ALA A 130 -6.72 -3.47 0.69
C ALA A 130 -7.90 -4.36 0.29
N ASP A 131 -8.43 -4.19 -0.91
CA ASP A 131 -9.54 -4.98 -1.43
C ASP A 131 -9.17 -6.42 -1.83
N GLY A 132 -7.89 -6.68 -2.15
CA GLY A 132 -7.34 -7.99 -2.46
C GLY A 132 -7.68 -8.54 -3.85
N ARG A 133 -8.64 -7.96 -4.59
CA ARG A 133 -8.97 -8.36 -5.97
C ARG A 133 -8.00 -7.79 -7.01
N GLY A 134 -7.18 -6.79 -6.64
CA GLY A 134 -6.21 -6.16 -7.52
C GLY A 134 -6.83 -5.65 -8.82
N LEU A 135 -6.18 -5.89 -9.95
CA LEU A 135 -6.62 -5.44 -11.29
C LEU A 135 -7.90 -6.11 -11.81
N ALA A 136 -8.51 -7.04 -11.07
CA ALA A 136 -9.87 -7.49 -11.38
C ALA A 136 -10.91 -6.39 -11.12
N VAL A 137 -10.53 -5.32 -10.41
CA VAL A 137 -11.28 -4.07 -10.30
C VAL A 137 -10.57 -3.01 -11.14
N ASP A 138 -11.31 -2.40 -12.05
CA ASP A 138 -10.83 -1.27 -12.86
C ASP A 138 -10.49 -0.06 -11.96
N PRO A 139 -9.23 0.41 -11.94
CA PRO A 139 -8.82 1.57 -11.15
C PRO A 139 -9.64 2.84 -11.45
N GLY A 140 -10.09 3.01 -12.71
CA GLY A 140 -10.91 4.14 -13.13
C GLY A 140 -12.31 4.17 -12.50
N ARG A 141 -12.74 3.06 -11.88
CA ARG A 141 -14.01 2.95 -11.17
C ARG A 141 -13.89 3.14 -9.65
N VAL A 142 -12.69 3.33 -9.14
CA VAL A 142 -12.48 3.63 -7.71
C VAL A 142 -12.72 5.12 -7.48
N VAL A 143 -13.68 5.43 -6.59
CA VAL A 143 -14.03 6.82 -6.28
C VAL A 143 -13.40 7.22 -4.96
N VAL A 144 -12.38 8.08 -5.00
CA VAL A 144 -11.71 8.62 -3.82
C VAL A 144 -12.37 9.94 -3.40
N ARG A 145 -12.64 10.10 -2.11
CA ARG A 145 -13.17 11.33 -1.50
C ARG A 145 -12.34 11.72 -0.29
N GLU A 146 -11.83 12.95 -0.29
CA GLU A 146 -11.18 13.55 0.87
C GLU A 146 -12.21 13.89 1.95
N ARG A 147 -11.77 13.84 3.21
CA ARG A 147 -12.56 14.17 4.39
C ARG A 147 -11.99 15.40 5.08
N PRO A 148 -12.80 16.15 5.85
CA PRO A 148 -12.36 17.38 6.52
C PRO A 148 -11.21 17.19 7.51
N ASP A 149 -11.05 15.98 8.07
CA ASP A 149 -9.99 15.61 9.01
C ASP A 149 -8.65 15.27 8.33
N GLY A 150 -8.55 15.45 7.00
CA GLY A 150 -7.36 15.13 6.22
C GLY A 150 -7.23 13.64 5.86
N THR A 151 -8.16 12.79 6.30
CA THR A 151 -8.27 11.40 5.82
C THR A 151 -9.00 11.35 4.48
N TRP A 152 -9.11 10.16 3.89
CA TRP A 152 -9.89 9.94 2.69
C TRP A 152 -10.65 8.62 2.76
N SER A 153 -11.57 8.43 1.82
CA SER A 153 -12.28 7.17 1.64
C SER A 153 -12.30 6.78 0.18
N ALA A 154 -12.34 5.48 -0.11
CA ALA A 154 -12.46 4.96 -1.46
C ALA A 154 -13.65 4.00 -1.57
N THR A 155 -14.58 4.31 -2.47
CA THR A 155 -15.65 3.37 -2.84
C THR A 155 -15.15 2.46 -3.96
N LEU A 156 -15.18 1.15 -3.72
CA LEU A 156 -14.78 0.14 -4.69
C LEU A 156 -16.01 -0.59 -5.26
N PRO A 157 -16.05 -0.87 -6.58
CA PRO A 157 -17.11 -1.66 -7.18
C PRO A 157 -17.34 -3.00 -6.48
N GLY A 158 -18.61 -3.27 -6.13
CA GLY A 158 -19.03 -4.51 -5.50
C GLY A 158 -18.73 -4.63 -4.00
N ARG A 159 -18.21 -3.58 -3.33
CA ARG A 159 -18.11 -3.54 -1.86
C ARG A 159 -19.26 -2.75 -1.25
N ARG A 160 -19.73 -3.19 -0.07
CA ARG A 160 -20.82 -2.54 0.67
C ARG A 160 -20.37 -1.26 1.38
N GLY A 161 -19.13 -1.23 1.88
CA GLY A 161 -18.54 -0.10 2.59
C GLY A 161 -17.29 0.43 1.86
N PRO A 162 -16.94 1.71 2.08
CA PRO A 162 -15.71 2.27 1.55
C PRO A 162 -14.49 1.75 2.32
N ALA A 163 -13.33 1.74 1.66
CA ALA A 163 -12.06 1.71 2.38
C ALA A 163 -11.83 3.07 3.06
N GLU A 164 -11.34 3.04 4.29
CA GLU A 164 -10.78 4.21 4.97
C GLU A 164 -9.33 4.37 4.57
N GLY A 165 -8.85 5.60 4.39
CA GLY A 165 -7.50 5.82 3.92
C GLY A 165 -6.82 7.06 4.49
N TRP A 166 -5.49 7.00 4.47
CA TRP A 166 -4.58 7.99 5.04
C TRP A 166 -3.43 8.27 4.09
N ASP A 167 -3.03 9.52 3.97
CA ASP A 167 -1.73 9.86 3.38
C ASP A 167 -0.67 9.78 4.48
N VAL A 168 0.38 9.01 4.22
CA VAL A 168 1.47 8.80 5.17
C VAL A 168 2.52 9.88 4.98
N LEU A 169 2.85 10.58 6.07
CA LEU A 169 3.96 11.53 6.11
C LEU A 169 5.30 10.79 6.04
N ALA A 170 5.71 10.51 4.80
CA ALA A 170 7.01 9.93 4.45
C ALA A 170 8.06 11.04 4.21
N THR A 171 9.13 10.72 3.48
CA THR A 171 10.11 11.70 3.01
C THR A 171 9.54 12.59 1.90
N SER A 172 10.16 13.77 1.67
CA SER A 172 9.65 14.75 0.70
C SER A 172 9.66 14.27 -0.75
N ASP A 173 10.41 13.21 -1.06
CA ASP A 173 10.52 12.55 -2.37
C ASP A 173 9.48 11.45 -2.60
N LEU A 174 8.65 11.10 -1.59
CA LEU A 174 7.65 10.04 -1.70
C LEU A 174 6.23 10.58 -1.52
N VAL A 175 5.31 9.96 -2.24
CA VAL A 175 3.87 10.00 -1.98
C VAL A 175 3.47 8.61 -1.53
N VAL A 176 2.92 8.49 -0.32
CA VAL A 176 2.57 7.21 0.28
C VAL A 176 1.14 7.29 0.80
N SER A 177 0.32 6.31 0.45
CA SER A 177 -1.07 6.21 0.89
C SER A 177 -1.33 4.82 1.46
N ALA A 178 -2.11 4.75 2.53
CA ALA A 178 -2.53 3.50 3.16
C ALA A 178 -4.06 3.43 3.20
N ALA A 179 -4.62 2.23 3.09
CA ALA A 179 -6.06 1.98 3.13
C ALA A 179 -6.38 0.75 3.99
N ILE A 180 -7.49 0.82 4.73
CA ILE A 180 -8.03 -0.26 5.53
C ILE A 180 -9.50 -0.48 5.17
N LEU A 181 -9.86 -1.74 4.94
CA LEU A 181 -11.25 -2.20 4.99
C LEU A 181 -11.55 -2.74 6.39
N ARG A 182 -12.54 -2.16 7.07
CA ARG A 182 -13.02 -2.61 8.39
C ARG A 182 -14.21 -3.56 8.23
N GLN A 183 -14.46 -4.36 9.26
CA GLN A 183 -15.66 -5.19 9.39
C GLN A 183 -16.94 -4.35 9.40
#